data_AF-A0A444U4J2-F1
#
_entry.id   AF-A0A444U4J2-F1
#
_cell.length_a   1.000
_cell.length_b   1.000
_cell.length_c   1.000
_cell.angle_alpha   90.00
_cell.angle_beta   90.00
_cell.angle_gamma   90.00
#
_symmetry.space_group_name_H-M   'P 1'
#
loop_
_entity.id
_entity.type
_entity.pdbx_description
1 polymer ?
#
loop_
_entity_poly.entity_id
_entity_poly.type
_entity_poly.pdbx_seq_one_letter_code
_entity_poly.pdbx_strand_id
1 'polypeptide(L)'
;MKPWLRRRQKHGAYHALVQEMRLEDAEKDQNFLRMDTQSFDLLLNLVKPLTEKEDTFFRAAIPAEERLSVTPRYLATGDTYTS
;
A
#
# COMPACT_ATOMS: atom_id res chain seq x y z
N MET A 1 20.31 1.72 -10.32
CA MET A 1 18.86 1.75 -9.98
C MET A 1 18.05 1.76 -11.26
N LYS A 2 17.02 0.92 -11.38
CA LYS A 2 16.26 0.78 -12.63
C LYS A 2 15.46 2.09 -12.91
N PRO A 3 15.45 2.65 -14.14
CA PRO A 3 14.90 3.99 -14.41
C PRO A 3 13.42 4.17 -14.03
N TRP A 4 12.61 3.11 -14.12
CA TRP A 4 11.19 3.17 -13.79
C TRP A 4 10.90 3.33 -12.30
N LEU A 5 11.81 2.90 -11.42
CA LEU A 5 11.64 3.06 -9.97
C LEU A 5 11.59 4.54 -9.56
N ARG A 6 12.25 5.42 -10.32
CA ARG A 6 12.18 6.87 -10.11
C ARG A 6 10.82 7.47 -10.43
N ARG A 7 10.01 6.78 -11.25
CA ARG A 7 8.67 7.23 -11.64
C ARG A 7 7.57 6.62 -10.78
N ARG A 8 7.90 5.94 -9.67
CA ARG A 8 6.91 5.28 -8.78
C ARG A 8 5.86 6.26 -8.26
N GLN A 9 6.23 7.50 -7.97
CA GLN A 9 5.28 8.51 -7.51
C GLN A 9 4.15 8.78 -8.53
N LYS A 10 4.44 8.61 -9.83
CA LYS A 10 3.47 8.87 -10.91
C LYS A 10 2.84 7.60 -11.47
N HIS A 11 3.58 6.49 -11.49
CA HIS A 11 3.17 5.25 -12.17
C HIS A 11 3.12 4.03 -11.24
N GLY A 12 3.37 4.21 -9.95
CA GLY A 12 3.18 3.16 -8.95
C GLY A 12 1.70 2.90 -8.75
N ALA A 13 1.33 1.62 -8.62
CA ALA A 13 -0.06 1.20 -8.47
C ALA A 13 -0.79 1.94 -7.34
N TYR A 14 -0.10 2.23 -6.24
CA TYR A 14 -0.68 2.96 -5.12
C TYR A 14 -1.13 4.38 -5.51
N HIS A 15 -0.21 5.15 -6.11
CA HIS A 15 -0.49 6.54 -6.49
C HIS A 15 -1.36 6.68 -7.73
N ALA A 16 -1.30 5.72 -8.66
CA ALA A 16 -2.00 5.82 -9.94
C ALA A 16 -3.35 5.10 -9.97
N LEU A 17 -3.63 4.19 -9.04
CA LEU A 17 -4.85 3.38 -9.08
C LEU A 17 -5.51 3.21 -7.71
N VAL A 18 -4.75 2.91 -6.65
CA VAL A 18 -5.34 2.70 -5.31
C VAL A 18 -5.99 3.97 -4.78
N GLN A 19 -5.35 5.14 -4.97
CA GLN A 19 -5.96 6.41 -4.56
C GLN A 19 -7.22 6.76 -5.37
N GLU A 20 -7.23 6.49 -6.68
CA GLU A 20 -8.40 6.71 -7.53
C GLU A 20 -9.55 5.78 -7.13
N MET A 21 -9.28 4.48 -6.94
CA MET A 21 -10.29 3.51 -6.47
C MET A 21 -10.88 3.94 -5.14
N ARG A 22 -10.05 4.38 -4.18
CA ARG A 22 -10.53 4.83 -2.88
C ARG A 22 -11.47 6.05 -2.95
N LEU A 23 -11.30 6.92 -3.96
CA LEU A 23 -12.11 8.12 -4.13
C LEU A 23 -13.35 7.90 -4.99
N GLU A 24 -13.24 7.08 -6.02
CA GLU A 24 -14.25 6.96 -7.08
C GLU A 24 -15.07 5.65 -7.00
N ASP A 25 -14.53 4.60 -6.37
CA ASP A 25 -15.12 3.26 -6.39
C ASP A 25 -14.86 2.49 -5.08
N ALA A 26 -15.69 2.79 -4.08
CA ALA A 26 -15.60 2.15 -2.77
C ALA A 26 -15.72 0.62 -2.85
N GLU A 27 -16.50 0.07 -3.77
CA GLU A 27 -16.64 -1.39 -3.91
C GLU A 27 -15.32 -2.02 -4.40
N LYS A 28 -14.65 -1.40 -5.38
CA LYS A 28 -13.33 -1.86 -5.83
C LYS A 28 -12.25 -1.66 -4.78
N ASP A 29 -12.26 -0.55 -4.03
CA ASP A 29 -11.32 -0.33 -2.94
C ASP A 29 -11.44 -1.42 -1.87
N GLN A 30 -12.67 -1.75 -1.45
CA GLN A 30 -12.92 -2.83 -0.50
C GLN A 30 -12.47 -4.20 -1.04
N ASN A 31 -12.78 -4.49 -2.30
CA ASN A 31 -12.34 -5.73 -2.95
C ASN A 31 -10.81 -5.80 -3.09
N PHE A 32 -10.15 -4.66 -3.32
CA PHE A 32 -8.70 -4.57 -3.41
C PHE A 32 -8.04 -4.81 -2.05
N LEU A 33 -8.53 -4.13 -1.01
CA LEU A 33 -8.04 -4.23 0.36
C LEU A 33 -8.50 -5.50 1.08
N ARG A 34 -9.49 -6.24 0.55
CA ARG A 34 -10.13 -7.39 1.23
C ARG A 34 -10.69 -7.04 2.61
N MET A 35 -10.98 -5.76 2.84
CA MET A 35 -11.56 -5.20 4.06
C MET A 35 -12.18 -3.85 3.74
N ASP A 36 -13.05 -3.36 4.61
CA ASP A 36 -13.57 -2.01 4.48
C ASP A 36 -12.50 -0.94 4.73
N THR A 37 -12.65 0.22 4.10
CA THR A 37 -11.69 1.32 4.18
C THR A 37 -11.52 1.84 5.62
N GLN A 38 -12.56 1.80 6.45
CA GLN A 38 -12.48 2.28 7.84
C GLN A 38 -11.62 1.34 8.70
N SER A 39 -11.82 0.03 8.55
CA SER A 39 -10.97 -0.98 9.18
C SER A 39 -9.52 -0.87 8.71
N PHE A 40 -9.30 -0.59 7.43
CA PHE A 40 -7.95 -0.34 6.90
C PHE A 40 -7.30 0.87 7.56
N ASP A 41 -8.00 2.00 7.68
CA ASP A 41 -7.48 3.21 8.32
C ASP A 41 -7.19 3.01 9.81
N LEU A 42 -8.06 2.27 10.51
CA LEU A 42 -7.84 1.89 11.91
C LEU A 42 -6.58 1.02 12.06
N LEU A 43 -6.43 0.00 11.20
CA LEU A 43 -5.26 -0.86 11.19
C LEU A 43 -3.99 -0.06 10.86
N LEU A 44 -4.07 0.85 9.88
CA LEU A 44 -2.97 1.73 9.51
C LEU A 44 -2.52 2.56 10.70
N ASN A 45 -3.44 3.15 11.46
CA ASN A 45 -3.08 3.95 12.64
C ASN A 45 -2.35 3.13 13.72
N LEU A 46 -2.68 1.85 13.86
CA LEU A 46 -2.02 0.94 14.81
C LEU A 46 -0.64 0.48 14.31
N VAL A 47 -0.53 0.19 13.01
CA VAL A 47 0.64 -0.45 12.41
C VAL A 47 1.68 0.58 11.91
N LYS A 48 1.24 1.78 11.54
CA LYS A 48 2.12 2.88 11.08
C LYS A 48 3.30 3.13 12.05
N PRO A 49 3.10 3.35 13.36
CA PRO A 49 4.24 3.60 14.27
C PRO A 49 5.22 2.42 14.36
N LEU A 50 4.79 1.20 14.01
CA LEU A 50 5.63 0.00 14.06
C LEU A 50 6.35 -0.30 12.74
N THR A 51 5.88 0.30 11.64
CA THR A 51 6.31 -0.08 10.28
C THR A 51 6.79 1.09 9.44
N GLU A 52 6.59 2.33 9.89
CA GLU A 52 7.11 3.52 9.24
C GLU A 52 8.64 3.45 9.15
N LYS A 53 9.17 3.87 8.00
CA LYS A 53 10.60 3.87 7.72
C LYS A 53 11.04 5.29 7.45
N GLU A 54 12.27 5.59 7.82
CA GLU A 54 12.87 6.89 7.57
C GLU A 54 13.44 6.98 6.16
N ASP A 55 13.45 8.20 5.64
CA ASP A 55 14.14 8.53 4.41
C ASP A 55 15.66 8.36 4.56
N THR A 56 16.31 7.99 3.46
CA THR A 56 17.76 7.84 3.40
C THR A 56 18.32 8.74 2.31
N PHE A 57 19.61 9.05 2.36
CA PHE A 57 20.30 9.80 1.30
C PHE A 57 20.17 9.19 -0.10
N PHE A 58 19.90 7.88 -0.19
CA PHE A 58 19.79 7.17 -1.46
C PHE A 58 18.35 7.13 -2.01
N ARG A 59 17.33 7.14 -1.12
CA ARG A 59 15.92 7.11 -1.50
C ARG A 59 14.99 7.52 -0.36
N ALA A 60 13.85 8.07 -0.74
CA ALA A 60 12.69 8.18 0.12
C ALA A 60 12.13 6.80 0.51
N ALA A 61 11.67 6.68 1.74
CA ALA A 61 10.96 5.52 2.25
C ALA A 61 9.65 5.31 1.48
N ILE A 62 9.19 4.06 1.48
CA ILE A 62 7.84 3.74 1.01
C ILE A 62 6.90 4.00 2.20
N PRO A 63 5.89 4.88 2.06
CA PRO A 63 4.97 5.20 3.14
C PRO A 63 4.27 3.96 3.69
N ALA A 64 3.89 4.01 4.96
CA ALA A 64 3.28 2.86 5.65
C ALA A 64 1.96 2.45 4.98
N GLU A 65 1.18 3.41 4.49
CA GLU A 65 -0.07 3.20 3.78
C GLU A 65 0.13 2.50 2.42
N GLU A 66 1.15 2.89 1.65
CA GLU A 66 1.50 2.24 0.38
C GLU A 66 1.88 0.77 0.65
N ARG A 67 2.68 0.52 1.70
CA ARG A 67 3.08 -0.84 2.09
C ARG A 67 1.92 -1.67 2.64
N LEU A 68 1.07 -1.07 3.46
CA LEU A 68 -0.04 -1.78 4.08
C LEU A 68 -1.08 -2.14 3.02
N SER A 69 -1.36 -1.28 2.02
CA SER A 69 -2.39 -1.53 1.00
C SER A 69 -2.25 -2.84 0.23
N VAL A 70 -1.03 -3.37 0.07
CA VAL A 70 -0.79 -4.66 -0.61
C VAL A 70 -0.87 -5.86 0.33
N THR A 71 -0.76 -5.63 1.65
CA THR A 71 -0.59 -6.68 2.65
C THR A 71 -1.87 -7.48 2.94
N PRO A 72 -3.05 -6.87 3.17
CA PRO A 72 -4.30 -7.60 3.39
C PRO A 72 -4.62 -8.60 2.29
N ARG A 73 -4.41 -8.22 1.02
CA ARG A 73 -4.65 -9.11 -0.12
C ARG A 73 -3.80 -10.38 -0.03
N TYR A 74 -2.53 -10.23 0.30
CA TYR A 74 -1.58 -11.33 0.45
C TYR A 74 -1.95 -12.24 1.64
N LEU A 75 -2.34 -11.65 2.77
CA LEU A 75 -2.79 -12.40 3.95
C LEU A 75 -4.10 -13.15 3.68
N ALA A 76 -5.02 -12.55 2.92
CA ALA A 76 -6.32 -13.13 2.60
C ALA A 76 -6.23 -14.27 1.56
N THR A 77 -5.27 -14.21 0.63
CA THR A 77 -5.08 -15.29 -0.36
C THR A 77 -4.39 -16.52 0.22
N GLY A 78 -3.74 -16.40 1.39
CA GLY A 78 -2.94 -17.48 1.96
C GLY A 78 -1.71 -17.82 1.12
N ASP A 79 -1.28 -16.90 0.24
CA ASP A 79 -0.09 -17.09 -0.58
C ASP A 79 1.12 -17.26 0.33
N THR A 80 1.81 -18.39 0.24
CA THR A 80 3.04 -18.63 1.01
C THR A 80 4.23 -18.02 0.28
N TYR A 81 5.02 -17.19 0.96
CA TYR A 81 6.32 -16.73 0.45
C TYR A 81 7.28 -17.91 0.48
N THR A 82 7.53 -18.53 -0.67
CA THR A 82 8.65 -19.46 -0.83
C THR A 82 9.90 -18.64 -1.10
N SER A 83 10.82 -18.62 -0.12
CA SER A 83 12.13 -17.98 -0.24
C SER A 83 13.04 -18.70 -1.23
#